data_AF-A0A932Y0X3-F1
#
_entry.id   AF-A0A932Y0X3-F1
#
_cell.length_a   1.000
_cell.length_b   1.000
_cell.length_c   1.000
_cell.angle_alpha   90.00
_cell.angle_beta   90.00
_cell.angle_gamma   90.00
#
_symmetry.space_group_name_H-M   'P 1'
#
loop_
_entity.id
_entity.type
_entity.pdbx_description
1 polymer ?
#
loop_
_entity_poly.entity_id
_entity_poly.type
_entity_poly.pdbx_seq_one_letter_code
_entity_poly.pdbx_strand_id
1 'polypeptide(L)'
;MVDSPKDEESDPQFGPALPLPEEVNIERASDLPPDQRAAADIIRHRVEAAYQKQPIVEPEFIAEAKAEAEPAEPLSKHQQFIFELAASGRPRHDIKAAWHEYYIGLSDEEKHQVWREFNEVHAQASKLLPITGRTQPPATQARTGRKVRSLTKAERVLAKHSRRLAGQAAARIPQRHRRPLKSLAFGVSIGAVVILITLFTFFNERFIAPFIQPSRNINTAQIITASAPVSTKPEIIIPKINVQIPVVYFVKSTEEAAVQQGLENGVVHYGDTAQPGENGNSVIVGHSASNIFNRGRYKFAFSLLNRLTTGDLFYLQKNGVRYTYRVYQTKVVKPTQVSVLAPQAKPAVATLITCDPPGANSNRLVVVGEQISPDPGRNRAASGQNKIATTTTESLPGPAPSLWSRIVNWFTD
;
A
#
# COMPACT_ATOMS: atom_id res chain seq x y z
N MET A 1 63.85 -25.89 6.09
CA MET A 1 63.57 -24.47 6.40
C MET A 1 62.24 -24.12 5.77
N VAL A 2 61.29 -23.77 6.63
CA VAL A 2 59.97 -23.23 6.30
C VAL A 2 60.16 -21.76 5.93
N ASP A 3 59.55 -21.28 4.84
CA ASP A 3 59.07 -19.91 4.82
C ASP A 3 57.81 -19.79 3.96
N SER A 4 56.77 -19.25 4.58
CA SER A 4 55.41 -19.10 4.07
C SER A 4 55.26 -17.74 3.38
N PRO A 5 54.33 -17.59 2.42
CA PRO A 5 54.04 -16.30 1.81
C PRO A 5 53.18 -15.43 2.75
N LYS A 6 53.46 -14.14 2.81
CA LYS A 6 52.60 -13.13 3.44
C LYS A 6 51.56 -12.67 2.44
N ASP A 7 50.29 -12.86 2.79
CA ASP A 7 49.13 -12.28 2.15
C ASP A 7 49.05 -10.79 2.50
N GLU A 8 48.96 -9.92 1.47
CA GLU A 8 48.68 -8.49 1.62
C GLU A 8 47.33 -8.21 0.93
N GLU A 9 46.30 -8.08 1.77
CA GLU A 9 44.91 -7.89 1.42
C GLU A 9 44.66 -6.43 1.05
N SER A 10 44.31 -6.17 -0.22
CA SER A 10 44.02 -4.84 -0.74
C SER A 10 42.57 -4.43 -0.44
N ASP A 11 42.43 -3.50 0.49
CA ASP A 11 41.21 -2.83 0.95
C ASP A 11 40.52 -2.00 -0.17
N PRO A 12 39.20 -2.13 -0.40
CA PRO A 12 38.49 -1.30 -1.38
C PRO A 12 38.21 0.10 -0.84
N GLN A 13 38.74 1.09 -1.57
CA GLN A 13 38.57 2.54 -1.41
C GLN A 13 37.12 2.97 -1.08
N PHE A 14 36.86 3.29 0.18
CA PHE A 14 35.79 4.22 0.55
C PHE A 14 36.28 5.65 0.32
N GLY A 15 35.52 6.44 -0.43
CA GLY A 15 35.78 7.87 -0.63
C GLY A 15 35.82 8.67 0.68
N PRO A 16 36.35 9.91 0.68
CA PRO A 16 36.56 10.68 1.90
C PRO A 16 35.23 10.86 2.66
N ALA A 17 35.27 10.53 3.95
CA ALA A 17 34.14 10.68 4.86
C ALA A 17 33.60 12.11 4.82
N LEU A 18 32.26 12.23 4.69
CA LEU A 18 31.56 13.51 4.87
C LEU A 18 31.89 14.06 6.27
N PRO A 19 32.18 15.37 6.42
CA PRO A 19 32.47 15.94 7.73
C PRO A 19 31.25 15.80 8.63
N LEU A 20 31.46 15.19 9.80
CA LEU A 20 30.48 15.16 10.88
C LEU A 20 30.14 16.61 11.27
N PRO A 21 28.86 16.94 11.52
CA PRO A 21 28.50 18.26 12.04
C PRO A 21 29.22 18.48 13.38
N GLU A 22 29.78 19.69 13.54
CA GLU A 22 30.44 20.15 14.76
C GLU A 22 29.61 19.78 16.00
N GLU A 23 30.30 19.26 17.03
CA GLU A 23 29.75 19.11 18.37
C GLU A 23 29.07 20.42 18.76
N VAL A 24 27.74 20.39 18.91
CA VAL A 24 26.99 21.51 19.46
C VAL A 24 27.51 21.71 20.87
N ASN A 25 28.36 22.73 21.03
CA ASN A 25 28.84 23.19 22.33
C ASN A 25 27.62 23.66 23.12
N ILE A 26 27.12 22.80 24.01
CA ILE A 26 26.05 23.17 24.94
C ILE A 26 26.68 24.15 25.94
N GLU A 27 26.50 25.45 25.70
CA GLU A 27 26.95 26.50 26.61
C GLU A 27 26.46 26.18 28.03
N ARG A 28 27.39 26.16 29.00
CA ARG A 28 26.99 25.97 30.39
C ARG A 28 26.14 27.18 30.78
N ALA A 29 25.08 26.96 31.54
CA ALA A 29 24.17 28.04 31.96
C ALA A 29 24.87 29.20 32.70
N SER A 30 26.09 28.97 33.22
CA SER A 30 26.99 29.99 33.80
C SER A 30 27.53 31.00 32.80
N ASP A 31 27.35 30.77 31.49
CA ASP A 31 28.02 31.51 30.43
C ASP A 31 27.04 32.42 29.66
N LEU A 32 25.72 32.26 29.90
CA LEU A 32 24.67 33.05 29.26
C LEU A 32 24.65 34.52 29.74
N PRO A 33 24.15 35.48 28.94
CA PRO A 33 23.87 36.84 29.40
C PRO A 33 22.87 36.88 30.60
N PRO A 34 22.92 37.90 31.49
CA PRO A 34 22.16 37.93 32.74
C PRO A 34 20.63 37.78 32.58
N ASP A 35 20.08 38.33 31.50
CA ASP A 35 18.67 38.25 31.13
C ASP A 35 18.26 36.84 30.68
N GLN A 36 19.15 36.12 30.01
CA GLN A 36 18.92 34.75 29.57
C GLN A 36 19.11 33.72 30.70
N ARG A 37 19.99 34.00 31.67
CA ARG A 37 20.12 33.18 32.90
C ARG A 37 18.84 33.18 33.70
N ALA A 38 18.21 34.34 33.88
CA ALA A 38 16.94 34.44 34.59
C ALA A 38 15.84 33.60 33.93
N ALA A 39 15.76 33.60 32.60
CA ALA A 39 14.81 32.76 31.86
C ALA A 39 15.11 31.26 32.01
N ALA A 40 16.38 30.87 31.92
CA ALA A 40 16.81 29.48 32.11
C ALA A 40 16.52 28.96 33.53
N ASP A 41 16.70 29.80 34.53
CA ASP A 41 16.43 29.45 35.94
C ASP A 41 14.93 29.29 36.19
N ILE A 42 14.07 30.12 35.58
CA ILE A 42 12.61 29.96 35.66
C ILE A 42 12.16 28.63 35.05
N ILE A 43 12.76 28.23 33.91
CA ILE A 43 12.45 26.94 33.28
C ILE A 43 12.90 25.79 34.18
N ARG A 44 14.10 25.86 34.75
CA ARG A 44 14.63 24.85 35.67
C ARG A 44 13.74 24.69 36.91
N HIS A 45 13.32 25.80 37.50
CA HIS A 45 12.44 25.78 38.67
C HIS A 45 11.06 25.19 38.37
N ARG A 46 10.52 25.42 37.16
CA ARG A 46 9.26 24.82 36.69
C ARG A 46 9.38 23.31 36.44
N VAL A 47 10.51 22.88 35.89
CA VAL A 47 10.80 21.46 35.66
C VAL A 47 10.98 20.74 37.01
N GLU A 48 11.75 21.30 37.94
CA GLU A 48 11.92 20.73 39.28
C GLU A 48 10.59 20.65 40.04
N ALA A 49 9.75 21.69 39.96
CA ALA A 49 8.41 21.67 40.55
C ALA A 49 7.49 20.61 39.93
N ALA A 50 7.67 20.29 38.64
CA ALA A 50 6.94 19.21 37.96
C ALA A 50 7.43 17.82 38.42
N TYR A 51 8.74 17.66 38.66
CA TYR A 51 9.33 16.40 39.13
C TYR A 51 9.08 16.15 40.63
N GLN A 52 9.05 17.18 41.49
CA GLN A 52 8.72 17.01 42.91
C GLN A 52 7.28 16.55 43.18
N LYS A 53 6.38 16.65 42.17
CA LYS A 53 4.99 16.15 42.26
C LYS A 53 4.82 14.68 41.89
N GLN A 54 5.89 13.95 41.58
CA GLN A 54 5.82 12.50 41.45
C GLN A 54 6.06 11.87 42.83
N PRO A 55 5.15 11.01 43.34
CA PRO A 55 5.40 10.32 44.59
C PRO A 55 6.62 9.41 44.42
N ILE A 56 7.63 9.62 45.28
CA ILE A 56 8.76 8.71 45.43
C ILE A 56 8.15 7.35 45.80
N VAL A 57 8.39 6.32 44.99
CA VAL A 57 7.90 4.96 45.26
C VAL A 57 8.43 4.54 46.62
N GLU A 58 7.53 4.39 47.59
CA GLU A 58 7.88 4.02 48.95
C GLU A 58 8.59 2.65 48.97
N PRO A 59 9.57 2.43 49.86
CA PRO A 59 10.32 1.17 49.94
C PRO A 59 9.42 -0.05 50.20
N GLU A 60 8.21 0.18 50.71
CA GLU A 60 7.13 -0.79 50.91
C GLU A 60 6.65 -1.36 49.58
N PHE A 61 6.49 -0.52 48.55
CA PHE A 61 6.14 -0.95 47.18
C PHE A 61 7.26 -1.75 46.53
N ILE A 62 8.52 -1.43 46.83
CA ILE A 62 9.68 -2.18 46.33
C ILE A 62 9.76 -3.54 47.02
N ALA A 63 9.49 -3.60 48.33
CA ALA A 63 9.48 -4.85 49.09
C ALA A 63 8.31 -5.75 48.69
N GLU A 64 7.11 -5.19 48.45
CA GLU A 64 5.92 -5.90 48.01
C GLU A 64 6.07 -6.43 46.57
N ALA A 65 6.61 -5.61 45.65
CA ALA A 65 6.96 -6.06 44.30
C ALA A 65 8.05 -7.15 44.27
N LYS A 66 8.93 -7.18 45.27
CA LYS A 66 9.99 -8.19 45.40
C LYS A 66 9.52 -9.45 46.12
N ALA A 67 8.47 -9.36 46.93
CA ALA A 67 7.83 -10.48 47.63
C ALA A 67 6.78 -11.20 46.76
N GLU A 68 6.15 -10.51 45.81
CA GLU A 68 5.24 -11.09 44.80
C GLU A 68 5.97 -11.66 43.56
N ALA A 69 7.29 -11.51 43.48
CA ALA A 69 8.10 -12.15 42.45
C ALA A 69 8.25 -13.65 42.76
N GLU A 70 7.21 -14.43 42.45
CA GLU A 70 7.33 -15.89 42.27
C GLU A 70 8.51 -16.21 41.33
N PRO A 71 9.19 -17.36 41.48
CA PRO A 71 10.36 -17.68 40.66
C PRO A 71 9.95 -17.66 39.20
N ALA A 72 10.39 -16.63 38.46
CA ALA A 72 10.11 -16.49 37.04
C ALA A 72 10.54 -17.78 36.34
N GLU A 73 9.60 -18.43 35.64
CA GLU A 73 9.94 -19.60 34.85
C GLU A 73 11.11 -19.27 33.91
N PRO A 74 12.07 -20.21 33.72
CA PRO A 74 13.25 -19.93 32.93
C PRO A 74 12.83 -19.50 31.51
N LEU A 75 13.29 -18.33 31.09
CA LEU A 75 13.03 -17.77 29.77
C LEU A 75 13.34 -18.80 28.68
N SER A 76 12.50 -18.85 27.64
CA SER A 76 12.76 -19.72 26.49
C SER A 76 14.10 -19.35 25.82
N LYS A 77 14.70 -20.29 25.08
CA LYS A 77 15.93 -20.01 24.31
C LYS A 77 15.78 -18.82 23.35
N HIS A 78 14.58 -18.60 22.79
CA HIS A 78 14.30 -17.50 21.87
C HIS A 78 14.11 -16.17 22.62
N GLN A 79 13.46 -16.20 23.77
CA GLN A 79 13.33 -15.03 24.65
C GLN A 79 14.68 -14.59 25.21
N GLN A 80 15.53 -15.54 25.59
CA GLN A 80 16.91 -15.27 26.01
C GLN A 80 17.70 -14.62 24.88
N PHE A 81 17.64 -15.18 23.66
CA PHE A 81 18.30 -14.59 22.49
C PHE A 81 17.83 -13.14 22.22
N ILE A 82 16.52 -12.89 22.28
CA ILE A 82 15.97 -11.53 22.10
C ILE A 82 16.44 -10.60 23.22
N PHE A 83 16.48 -11.08 24.47
CA PHE A 83 16.92 -10.30 25.62
C PHE A 83 18.40 -9.94 25.53
N GLU A 84 19.26 -10.90 25.22
CA GLU A 84 20.71 -10.68 24.99
C GLU A 84 20.94 -9.73 23.82
N LEU A 85 20.20 -9.90 22.73
CA LEU A 85 20.30 -9.04 21.56
C LEU A 85 19.86 -7.60 21.86
N ALA A 86 18.82 -7.42 22.66
CA ALA A 86 18.38 -6.11 23.13
C ALA A 86 19.36 -5.48 24.14
N ALA A 87 20.00 -6.29 24.99
CA ALA A 87 20.99 -5.86 25.97
C ALA A 87 22.40 -5.62 25.38
N SER A 88 22.63 -6.01 24.12
CA SER A 88 23.95 -5.96 23.46
C SER A 88 24.49 -4.54 23.18
N GLY A 89 23.67 -3.49 23.38
CA GLY A 89 24.04 -2.10 23.09
C GLY A 89 24.19 -1.78 21.59
N ARG A 90 23.87 -2.73 20.70
CA ARG A 90 23.96 -2.54 19.24
C ARG A 90 22.94 -1.53 18.72
N PRO A 91 23.22 -0.83 17.60
CA PRO A 91 22.25 -0.01 16.91
C PRO A 91 20.97 -0.79 16.55
N ARG A 92 19.82 -0.12 16.59
CA ARG A 92 18.51 -0.75 16.33
C ARG A 92 18.39 -1.47 14.98
N HIS A 93 19.17 -1.06 13.97
CA HIS A 93 19.15 -1.71 12.66
C HIS A 93 19.87 -3.08 12.70
N ASP A 94 20.97 -3.17 13.43
CA ASP A 94 21.73 -4.42 13.61
C ASP A 94 20.97 -5.43 14.47
N ILE A 95 20.26 -4.96 15.51
CA ILE A 95 19.35 -5.80 16.31
C ILE A 95 18.27 -6.43 15.42
N LYS A 96 17.69 -5.65 14.50
CA LYS A 96 16.67 -6.15 13.56
C LYS A 96 17.24 -7.15 12.56
N ALA A 97 18.43 -6.88 12.04
CA ALA A 97 19.11 -7.76 11.09
C ALA A 97 19.47 -9.10 11.75
N ALA A 98 20.09 -9.07 12.93
CA ALA A 98 20.49 -10.27 13.68
C ALA A 98 19.28 -11.10 14.13
N TRP A 99 18.17 -10.45 14.53
CA TRP A 99 16.94 -11.18 14.83
C TRP A 99 16.33 -11.83 13.58
N HIS A 100 16.36 -11.13 12.44
CA HIS A 100 15.88 -11.68 11.17
C HIS A 100 16.68 -12.90 10.74
N GLU A 101 18.01 -12.82 10.82
CA GLU A 101 18.94 -13.90 10.48
C GLU A 101 18.74 -15.12 11.41
N TYR A 102 18.59 -14.89 12.71
CA TYR A 102 18.25 -15.94 13.65
C TYR A 102 16.91 -16.61 13.31
N TYR A 103 15.86 -15.83 13.05
CA TYR A 103 14.51 -16.34 12.79
C TYR A 103 14.39 -17.14 11.48
N ILE A 104 15.08 -16.74 10.41
CA ILE A 104 15.04 -17.47 9.14
C ILE A 104 15.70 -18.86 9.25
N GLY A 105 16.70 -19.01 10.12
CA GLY A 105 17.43 -20.24 10.35
C GLY A 105 16.70 -21.27 11.22
N LEU A 106 15.59 -20.90 11.87
CA LEU A 106 14.80 -21.79 12.73
C LEU A 106 13.99 -22.82 11.93
N SER A 107 13.79 -24.01 12.51
CA SER A 107 12.85 -24.99 11.97
C SER A 107 11.40 -24.49 12.04
N ASP A 108 10.51 -25.15 11.31
CA ASP A 108 9.09 -24.77 11.34
C ASP A 108 8.48 -24.97 12.74
N GLU A 109 8.87 -26.02 13.48
CA GLU A 109 8.41 -26.19 14.87
C GLU A 109 8.86 -25.05 15.80
N GLU A 110 10.11 -24.60 15.65
CA GLU A 110 10.70 -23.52 16.44
C GLU A 110 10.04 -22.16 16.13
N LYS A 111 9.72 -21.90 14.85
CA LYS A 111 8.96 -20.71 14.44
C LYS A 111 7.57 -20.67 15.07
N HIS A 112 6.90 -21.82 15.18
CA HIS A 112 5.60 -21.91 15.86
C HIS A 112 5.75 -21.68 17.37
N GLN A 113 6.85 -22.11 17.98
CA GLN A 113 7.15 -21.81 19.38
C GLN A 113 7.33 -20.31 19.63
N VAL A 114 8.15 -19.62 18.82
CA VAL A 114 8.33 -18.15 18.89
C VAL A 114 7.00 -17.42 18.78
N TRP A 115 6.12 -17.87 17.87
CA TRP A 115 4.81 -17.26 17.67
C TRP A 115 3.88 -17.45 18.89
N ARG A 116 3.89 -18.63 19.52
CA ARG A 116 3.11 -18.87 20.74
C ARG A 116 3.59 -17.99 21.89
N GLU A 117 4.89 -17.94 22.13
CA GLU A 117 5.51 -17.13 23.18
C GLU A 117 5.18 -15.64 22.99
N PHE A 118 5.25 -15.13 21.75
CA PHE A 118 4.86 -13.76 21.43
C PHE A 118 3.39 -13.47 21.80
N ASN A 119 2.47 -14.35 21.40
CA ASN A 119 1.05 -14.16 21.69
C ASN A 119 0.71 -14.29 23.17
N GLU A 120 1.38 -15.18 23.89
CA GLU A 120 1.21 -15.34 25.33
C GLU A 120 1.64 -14.08 26.09
N VAL A 121 2.80 -13.51 25.75
CA VAL A 121 3.27 -12.25 26.33
C VAL A 121 2.31 -11.10 26.02
N HIS A 122 1.80 -11.01 24.79
CA HIS A 122 0.83 -9.98 24.42
C HIS A 122 -0.55 -10.17 25.06
N ALA A 123 -1.00 -11.42 25.26
CA ALA A 123 -2.22 -11.74 25.98
C ALA A 123 -2.11 -11.45 27.49
N GLN A 124 -0.90 -11.54 28.06
CA GLN A 124 -0.64 -11.16 29.46
C GLN A 124 -0.45 -9.64 29.63
N ALA A 125 0.24 -8.97 28.71
CA ALA A 125 0.42 -7.52 28.74
C ALA A 125 -0.91 -6.76 28.63
N SER A 126 -1.86 -7.29 27.85
CA SER A 126 -3.23 -6.76 27.77
C SER A 126 -4.05 -6.97 29.05
N LYS A 127 -3.60 -7.82 29.99
CA LYS A 127 -4.23 -7.99 31.31
C LYS A 127 -3.70 -7.01 32.36
N LEU A 128 -2.55 -6.37 32.18
CA LEU A 128 -1.79 -5.77 33.29
C LEU A 128 -1.86 -4.24 33.50
N LEU A 129 -2.49 -3.40 32.67
CA LEU A 129 -2.66 -1.95 32.98
C LEU A 129 -3.96 -1.31 32.41
N PRO A 130 -4.68 -0.40 33.13
CA PRO A 130 -5.42 -0.69 34.38
C PRO A 130 -6.79 0.07 34.55
N ILE A 131 -7.46 -0.22 35.68
CA ILE A 131 -8.48 0.57 36.45
C ILE A 131 -9.77 1.03 35.74
N THR A 132 -10.77 0.15 35.71
CA THR A 132 -12.14 0.56 36.05
C THR A 132 -12.73 -0.47 37.00
N GLY A 133 -13.23 0.00 38.14
CA GLY A 133 -13.67 -0.82 39.26
C GLY A 133 -14.55 -2.00 38.85
N ARG A 134 -14.09 -3.20 39.19
CA ARG A 134 -14.96 -4.37 39.33
C ARG A 134 -15.52 -4.34 40.75
N THR A 135 -16.81 -4.08 40.88
CA THR A 135 -17.59 -4.76 41.92
C THR A 135 -18.04 -6.10 41.34
N GLN A 136 -17.37 -7.16 41.77
CA GLN A 136 -17.82 -8.55 41.61
C GLN A 136 -18.87 -8.84 42.70
N PRO A 137 -20.04 -9.42 42.40
CA PRO A 137 -20.82 -10.12 43.40
C PRO A 137 -20.27 -11.55 43.60
N PRO A 138 -20.45 -12.15 44.78
CA PRO A 138 -19.75 -13.37 45.17
C PRO A 138 -20.30 -14.61 44.46
N ALA A 139 -19.41 -15.58 44.26
CA ALA A 139 -19.74 -16.94 43.84
C ALA A 139 -20.58 -17.65 44.91
N THR A 140 -21.59 -18.41 44.49
CA THR A 140 -22.25 -19.40 45.35
C THR A 140 -22.17 -20.77 44.69
N GLN A 141 -21.57 -21.71 45.42
CA GLN A 141 -21.37 -23.10 45.02
C GLN A 141 -22.69 -23.88 44.99
N ALA A 142 -22.70 -24.93 44.18
CA ALA A 142 -23.81 -25.85 43.96
C ALA A 142 -24.18 -26.67 45.22
N ARG A 143 -25.48 -27.05 45.35
CA ARG A 143 -25.94 -28.44 45.59
C ARG A 143 -27.47 -28.58 45.72
N THR A 144 -28.02 -29.46 44.87
CA THR A 144 -29.04 -30.50 45.09
C THR A 144 -30.10 -30.33 46.20
N GLY A 145 -31.38 -30.54 45.84
CA GLY A 145 -32.36 -31.07 46.80
C GLY A 145 -33.83 -30.66 46.57
N ARG A 146 -34.59 -31.55 45.94
CA ARG A 146 -36.06 -31.52 45.86
C ARG A 146 -36.68 -31.75 47.25
N LYS A 147 -37.61 -30.89 47.70
CA LYS A 147 -38.89 -31.33 48.32
C LYS A 147 -39.89 -30.18 48.46
N VAL A 148 -41.08 -30.45 47.95
CA VAL A 148 -42.31 -29.66 48.05
C VAL A 148 -42.74 -29.60 49.52
N ARG A 149 -43.08 -28.40 50.01
CA ARG A 149 -43.84 -28.24 51.26
C ARG A 149 -44.85 -27.12 51.07
N SER A 150 -46.11 -27.44 51.35
CA SER A 150 -47.29 -26.62 51.11
C SER A 150 -47.30 -25.35 51.96
N LEU A 151 -47.63 -24.24 51.31
CA LEU A 151 -47.80 -22.93 51.95
C LEU A 151 -49.04 -22.94 52.86
N THR A 152 -48.86 -22.60 54.14
CA THR A 152 -49.96 -22.53 55.11
C THR A 152 -50.61 -21.14 55.09
N LYS A 153 -51.84 -21.06 55.59
CA LYS A 153 -52.76 -19.90 55.54
C LYS A 153 -52.15 -18.55 55.98
N ALA A 154 -51.03 -18.56 56.72
CA ALA A 154 -50.27 -17.37 57.12
C ALA A 154 -49.58 -16.63 55.96
N GLU A 155 -49.18 -17.32 54.89
CA GLU A 155 -48.48 -16.69 53.76
C GLU A 155 -49.42 -15.88 52.84
N ARG A 156 -50.72 -16.14 52.91
CA ARG A 156 -51.73 -15.36 52.14
C ARG A 156 -52.01 -13.99 52.75
N VAL A 157 -51.77 -13.80 54.05
CA VAL A 157 -52.00 -12.53 54.75
C VAL A 157 -50.81 -11.58 54.59
N LEU A 158 -49.58 -12.11 54.60
CA LEU A 158 -48.35 -11.37 54.28
C LEU A 158 -48.31 -10.92 52.81
N ALA A 159 -48.81 -11.74 51.87
CA ALA A 159 -48.94 -11.38 50.46
C ALA A 159 -49.99 -10.26 50.19
N LYS A 160 -50.88 -9.97 51.14
CA LYS A 160 -51.90 -8.90 51.01
C LYS A 160 -51.40 -7.56 51.59
N HIS A 161 -50.49 -7.59 52.55
CA HIS A 161 -49.85 -6.38 53.09
C HIS A 161 -48.68 -5.87 52.23
N SER A 162 -47.92 -6.77 51.58
CA SER A 162 -46.83 -6.37 50.67
C SER A 162 -47.33 -5.65 49.41
N ARG A 163 -48.58 -5.89 48.98
CA ARG A 163 -49.18 -5.21 47.82
C ARG A 163 -49.60 -3.76 48.10
N ARG A 164 -49.90 -3.39 49.35
CA ARG A 164 -50.22 -1.99 49.72
C ARG A 164 -48.97 -1.12 49.85
N LEU A 165 -47.86 -1.70 50.32
CA LEU A 165 -46.57 -1.01 50.39
C LEU A 165 -45.93 -0.84 49.01
N ALA A 166 -46.09 -1.81 48.10
CA ALA A 166 -45.65 -1.67 46.71
C ALA A 166 -46.39 -0.55 45.94
N GLY A 167 -47.67 -0.31 46.26
CA GLY A 167 -48.48 0.75 45.63
C GLY A 167 -48.08 2.17 46.04
N GLN A 168 -47.50 2.36 47.24
CA GLN A 168 -47.04 3.67 47.71
C GLN A 168 -45.58 3.96 47.38
N ALA A 169 -44.73 2.93 47.22
CA ALA A 169 -43.35 3.09 46.75
C ALA A 169 -43.25 3.37 45.23
N ALA A 170 -44.25 2.96 44.44
CA ALA A 170 -44.29 3.22 43.00
C ALA A 170 -44.60 4.69 42.64
N ALA A 171 -45.10 5.50 43.57
CA ALA A 171 -45.47 6.90 43.34
C ALA A 171 -44.30 7.90 43.47
N ARG A 172 -43.08 7.44 43.76
CA ARG A 172 -41.88 8.30 43.89
C ARG A 172 -40.64 7.75 43.20
N ILE A 173 -40.80 7.19 42.00
CA ILE A 173 -39.66 6.93 41.12
C ILE A 173 -39.51 8.15 40.20
N PRO A 174 -38.50 9.01 40.38
CA PRO A 174 -38.26 10.09 39.42
C PRO A 174 -38.00 9.44 38.06
N GLN A 175 -38.73 9.88 37.03
CA GLN A 175 -38.54 9.39 35.67
C GLN A 175 -37.09 9.63 35.25
N ARG A 176 -36.26 8.60 35.36
CA ARG A 176 -34.88 8.62 34.88
C ARG A 176 -34.95 8.74 33.37
N HIS A 177 -34.74 9.96 32.87
CA HIS A 177 -34.72 10.31 31.47
C HIS A 177 -33.87 9.28 30.71
N ARG A 178 -34.50 8.38 29.95
CA ARG A 178 -33.80 7.50 29.01
C ARG A 178 -33.24 8.41 27.92
N ARG A 179 -32.02 8.91 28.10
CA ARG A 179 -31.27 9.57 27.02
C ARG A 179 -31.09 8.58 25.87
N PRO A 180 -31.19 9.02 24.61
CA PRO A 180 -31.51 8.11 23.51
C PRO A 180 -30.29 7.29 23.12
N LEU A 181 -30.38 5.94 23.19
CA LEU A 181 -29.38 5.03 22.59
C LEU A 181 -29.10 5.33 21.10
N LYS A 182 -29.94 6.16 20.45
CA LYS A 182 -29.76 6.66 19.09
C LYS A 182 -28.47 7.49 18.93
N SER A 183 -28.03 8.25 19.94
CA SER A 183 -26.79 9.03 19.85
C SER A 183 -25.53 8.18 20.00
N LEU A 184 -25.61 7.07 20.75
CA LEU A 184 -24.51 6.10 20.86
C LEU A 184 -24.32 5.32 19.55
N ALA A 185 -25.43 4.86 18.96
CA ALA A 185 -25.41 4.19 17.66
C ALA A 185 -24.86 5.10 16.55
N PHE A 186 -25.17 6.41 16.61
CA PHE A 186 -24.65 7.41 15.68
C PHE A 186 -23.14 7.67 15.84
N GLY A 187 -22.63 7.69 17.08
CA GLY A 187 -21.19 7.82 17.31
C GLY A 187 -20.40 6.60 16.82
N VAL A 188 -20.93 5.40 17.04
CA VAL A 188 -20.31 4.15 16.56
C VAL A 188 -20.33 4.05 15.04
N SER A 189 -21.42 4.47 14.38
CA SER A 189 -21.50 4.46 12.92
C SER A 189 -20.54 5.47 12.27
N ILE A 190 -20.42 6.68 12.82
CA ILE A 190 -19.44 7.66 12.34
C ILE A 190 -18.01 7.15 12.58
N GLY A 191 -17.74 6.59 13.75
CA GLY A 191 -16.44 5.98 14.05
C GLY A 191 -16.08 4.88 13.06
N ALA A 192 -17.02 3.99 12.74
CA ALA A 192 -16.83 2.93 11.75
C ALA A 192 -16.59 3.48 10.33
N VAL A 193 -17.30 4.54 9.92
CA VAL A 193 -17.09 5.18 8.61
C VAL A 193 -15.72 5.87 8.54
N VAL A 194 -15.30 6.56 9.61
CA VAL A 194 -13.98 7.20 9.66
C VAL A 194 -12.87 6.15 9.64
N ILE A 195 -13.02 5.05 10.38
CA ILE A 195 -12.09 3.92 10.33
C ILE A 195 -12.07 3.31 8.94
N LEU A 196 -13.22 3.13 8.28
CA LEU A 196 -13.28 2.60 6.92
C LEU A 196 -12.61 3.54 5.91
N ILE A 197 -12.84 4.85 6.00
CA ILE A 197 -12.17 5.85 5.16
C ILE A 197 -10.66 5.85 5.44
N THR A 198 -10.24 5.78 6.70
CA THR A 198 -8.82 5.78 7.09
C THR A 198 -8.13 4.50 6.62
N LEU A 199 -8.76 3.34 6.84
CA LEU A 199 -8.30 2.05 6.32
C LEU A 199 -8.30 2.05 4.80
N PHE A 200 -9.28 2.66 4.15
CA PHE A 200 -9.26 2.87 2.72
C PHE A 200 -8.03 3.70 2.37
N THR A 201 -7.85 4.93 2.86
CA THR A 201 -6.67 5.76 2.52
C THR A 201 -5.33 5.06 2.77
N PHE A 202 -5.15 4.36 3.91
CA PHE A 202 -3.90 3.67 4.25
C PHE A 202 -3.66 2.38 3.45
N PHE A 203 -4.69 1.55 3.25
CA PHE A 203 -4.54 0.28 2.54
C PHE A 203 -4.77 0.42 1.04
N ASN A 204 -5.32 1.54 0.57
CA ASN A 204 -5.55 1.83 -0.84
C ASN A 204 -4.26 1.91 -1.62
N GLU A 205 -3.12 2.32 -1.05
CA GLU A 205 -1.82 2.19 -1.75
C GLU A 205 -1.44 0.72 -1.99
N ARG A 206 -1.65 -0.16 -1.00
CA ARG A 206 -1.37 -1.59 -1.14
C ARG A 206 -2.25 -2.26 -2.20
N PHE A 207 -3.48 -1.77 -2.36
CA PHE A 207 -4.44 -2.28 -3.34
C PHE A 207 -4.33 -1.60 -4.71
N ILE A 208 -4.06 -0.29 -4.81
CA ILE A 208 -4.03 0.49 -6.07
C ILE A 208 -2.65 0.50 -6.73
N ALA A 209 -1.55 0.57 -5.99
CA ALA A 209 -0.21 0.63 -6.58
C ALA A 209 0.09 -0.52 -7.58
N PRO A 210 -0.35 -1.78 -7.34
CA PRO A 210 -0.22 -2.86 -8.30
C PRO A 210 -0.99 -2.66 -9.62
N PHE A 211 -2.01 -1.80 -9.62
CA PHE A 211 -2.79 -1.49 -10.81
C PHE A 211 -2.20 -0.33 -11.62
N ILE A 212 -1.50 0.62 -10.98
CA ILE A 212 -0.84 1.76 -11.66
C ILE A 212 0.52 1.36 -12.24
N GLN A 213 1.23 0.42 -11.61
CA GLN A 213 2.53 -0.09 -12.09
C GLN A 213 2.45 -1.62 -12.30
N PRO A 214 2.10 -2.10 -13.50
CA PRO A 214 1.84 -3.52 -13.73
C PRO A 214 3.09 -4.41 -13.62
N SER A 215 4.30 -3.86 -13.60
CA SER A 215 5.53 -4.66 -13.46
C SER A 215 5.84 -4.99 -12.00
N ARG A 216 5.34 -6.14 -11.53
CA ARG A 216 5.68 -6.76 -10.23
C ARG A 216 6.99 -7.56 -10.25
N ASN A 217 7.62 -7.74 -11.40
CA ASN A 217 8.87 -8.50 -11.51
C ASN A 217 10.05 -7.57 -11.26
N ILE A 218 10.33 -7.32 -9.99
CA ILE A 218 11.58 -6.70 -9.55
C ILE A 218 12.67 -7.75 -9.69
N ASN A 219 13.22 -7.87 -10.90
CA ASN A 219 14.60 -8.30 -11.07
C ASN A 219 15.29 -7.11 -11.73
N THR A 220 16.08 -6.40 -10.91
CA THR A 220 17.16 -5.49 -11.29
C THR A 220 16.79 -4.50 -12.38
N ALA A 221 16.55 -3.23 -12.02
CA ALA A 221 16.39 -2.06 -12.91
C ALA A 221 16.70 -2.43 -14.36
N GLN A 222 15.67 -2.75 -15.18
CA GLN A 222 15.86 -3.47 -16.44
C GLN A 222 16.90 -2.75 -17.29
N ILE A 223 18.16 -3.19 -17.20
CA ILE A 223 19.22 -2.80 -18.10
C ILE A 223 18.88 -3.62 -19.34
N ILE A 224 17.99 -3.06 -20.17
CA ILE A 224 17.70 -3.60 -21.48
C ILE A 224 18.93 -3.30 -22.33
N THR A 225 19.99 -4.05 -22.08
CA THR A 225 21.12 -4.14 -23.00
C THR A 225 20.56 -4.72 -24.29
N ALA A 226 21.00 -4.19 -25.44
CA ALA A 226 20.56 -4.65 -26.76
C ALA A 226 20.67 -6.18 -26.98
N SER A 227 21.44 -6.88 -26.14
CA SER A 227 21.69 -8.32 -26.18
C SER A 227 20.83 -9.19 -25.25
N ALA A 228 19.91 -8.63 -24.45
CA ALA A 228 19.04 -9.45 -23.59
C ALA A 228 18.09 -10.32 -24.43
N PRO A 229 17.87 -11.60 -24.07
CA PRO A 229 17.03 -12.51 -24.85
C PRO A 229 15.64 -11.90 -25.07
N VAL A 230 15.22 -11.84 -26.33
CA VAL A 230 13.92 -11.29 -26.73
C VAL A 230 12.87 -12.38 -26.52
N SER A 231 11.81 -12.06 -25.78
CA SER A 231 10.70 -12.99 -25.62
C SER A 231 9.99 -13.18 -26.96
N THR A 232 9.49 -14.39 -27.22
CA THR A 232 8.58 -14.61 -28.35
C THR A 232 7.20 -14.00 -28.12
N LYS A 233 6.90 -13.60 -26.88
CA LYS A 233 5.62 -12.99 -26.50
C LYS A 233 5.56 -11.54 -27.00
N PRO A 234 4.45 -11.14 -27.64
CA PRO A 234 4.26 -9.76 -28.05
C PRO A 234 4.01 -8.87 -26.84
N GLU A 235 4.91 -7.91 -26.60
CA GLU A 235 4.84 -7.00 -25.46
C GLU A 235 5.41 -5.62 -25.80
N ILE A 236 4.98 -4.60 -25.05
CA ILE A 236 5.57 -3.28 -25.03
C ILE A 236 6.34 -3.11 -23.72
N ILE A 237 7.55 -2.57 -23.81
CA ILE A 237 8.37 -2.24 -22.65
C ILE A 237 8.70 -0.75 -22.67
N ILE A 238 8.45 -0.06 -21.55
CA ILE A 238 8.77 1.35 -21.36
C ILE A 238 9.51 1.48 -20.01
N PRO A 239 10.85 1.43 -20.02
CA PRO A 239 11.63 1.33 -18.77
C PRO A 239 11.41 2.49 -17.81
N LYS A 240 11.36 3.72 -18.32
CA LYS A 240 11.23 4.94 -17.50
C LYS A 240 10.02 4.94 -16.57
N ILE A 241 8.95 4.26 -16.97
CA ILE A 241 7.70 4.17 -16.22
C ILE A 241 7.40 2.74 -15.76
N ASN A 242 8.39 1.84 -15.84
CA ASN A 242 8.28 0.44 -15.42
C ASN A 242 7.06 -0.29 -16.02
N VAL A 243 6.81 -0.08 -17.33
CA VAL A 243 5.75 -0.77 -18.06
C VAL A 243 6.35 -1.95 -18.82
N GLN A 244 5.80 -3.14 -18.59
CA GLN A 244 6.00 -4.33 -19.41
C GLN A 244 4.66 -5.06 -19.51
N ILE A 245 3.99 -4.94 -20.65
CA ILE A 245 2.61 -5.42 -20.83
C ILE A 245 2.42 -6.02 -22.23
N PRO A 246 1.55 -7.02 -22.39
CA PRO A 246 1.30 -7.64 -23.69
C PRO A 246 0.72 -6.65 -24.70
N VAL A 247 1.08 -6.86 -25.97
CA VAL A 247 0.51 -6.13 -27.11
C VAL A 247 -0.36 -7.09 -27.92
N VAL A 248 -1.62 -6.70 -28.11
CA VAL A 248 -2.61 -7.41 -28.92
C VAL A 248 -2.50 -6.93 -30.37
N TYR A 249 -1.89 -7.77 -31.23
CA TYR A 249 -1.70 -7.46 -32.67
C TYR A 249 -2.76 -8.02 -33.61
N PHE A 250 -3.71 -8.83 -33.10
CA PHE A 250 -4.66 -9.56 -33.94
C PHE A 250 -5.99 -8.83 -34.16
N VAL A 251 -6.21 -7.68 -33.50
CA VAL A 251 -7.38 -6.82 -33.72
C VAL A 251 -7.18 -6.07 -35.03
N LYS A 252 -7.75 -6.59 -36.13
CA LYS A 252 -7.66 -5.96 -37.46
C LYS A 252 -8.70 -4.87 -37.69
N SER A 253 -9.69 -4.76 -36.80
CA SER A 253 -10.77 -3.76 -36.90
C SER A 253 -10.36 -2.44 -36.27
N THR A 254 -10.82 -1.33 -36.85
CA THR A 254 -10.73 0.02 -36.27
C THR A 254 -11.96 0.38 -35.43
N GLU A 255 -12.97 -0.50 -35.38
CA GLU A 255 -14.20 -0.31 -34.60
C GLU A 255 -13.92 -0.25 -33.10
N GLU A 256 -14.55 0.71 -32.42
CA GLU A 256 -14.35 0.96 -31.00
C GLU A 256 -14.59 -0.29 -30.15
N ALA A 257 -15.66 -1.03 -30.40
CA ALA A 257 -15.98 -2.22 -29.62
C ALA A 257 -14.87 -3.29 -29.70
N ALA A 258 -14.30 -3.51 -30.88
CA ALA A 258 -13.22 -4.46 -31.08
C ALA A 258 -11.92 -4.01 -30.40
N VAL A 259 -11.61 -2.71 -30.47
CA VAL A 259 -10.46 -2.11 -29.79
C VAL A 259 -10.61 -2.23 -28.26
N GLN A 260 -11.79 -1.90 -27.72
CA GLN A 260 -12.08 -2.02 -26.28
C GLN A 260 -11.94 -3.47 -25.79
N GLN A 261 -12.42 -4.44 -26.56
CA GLN A 261 -12.25 -5.87 -26.22
C GLN A 261 -10.77 -6.28 -26.22
N GLY A 262 -9.98 -5.78 -27.17
CA GLY A 262 -8.53 -6.02 -27.19
C GLY A 262 -7.83 -5.44 -25.95
N LEU A 263 -8.25 -4.24 -25.52
CA LEU A 263 -7.68 -3.54 -24.36
C LEU A 263 -7.91 -4.26 -23.02
N GLU A 264 -8.86 -5.20 -22.96
CA GLU A 264 -9.02 -6.07 -21.78
C GLU A 264 -7.78 -6.97 -21.54
N ASN A 265 -7.07 -7.30 -22.62
CA ASN A 265 -5.97 -8.27 -22.65
C ASN A 265 -4.57 -7.65 -22.75
N GLY A 266 -4.46 -6.32 -22.90
CA GLY A 266 -3.18 -5.62 -23.02
C GLY A 266 -3.34 -4.23 -23.61
N VAL A 267 -2.28 -3.73 -24.24
CA VAL A 267 -2.41 -2.64 -25.21
C VAL A 267 -2.70 -3.20 -26.59
N VAL A 268 -3.31 -2.41 -27.47
CA VAL A 268 -3.77 -2.89 -28.77
C VAL A 268 -3.00 -2.19 -29.88
N HIS A 269 -2.49 -2.95 -30.84
CA HIS A 269 -2.05 -2.39 -32.11
C HIS A 269 -3.29 -1.98 -32.92
N TYR A 270 -3.34 -0.72 -33.33
CA TYR A 270 -4.50 -0.18 -34.02
C TYR A 270 -4.59 -0.73 -35.45
N GLY A 271 -5.78 -1.22 -35.81
CA GLY A 271 -6.06 -1.78 -37.13
C GLY A 271 -5.64 -0.85 -38.26
N ASP A 272 -5.24 -1.46 -39.39
CA ASP A 272 -4.79 -0.77 -40.62
C ASP A 272 -3.54 0.12 -40.50
N THR A 273 -2.92 0.23 -39.33
CA THR A 273 -1.64 0.92 -39.15
C THR A 273 -0.44 0.00 -39.40
N ALA A 274 0.74 0.57 -39.64
CA ALA A 274 1.93 -0.21 -39.95
C ALA A 274 2.29 -1.15 -38.80
N GLN A 275 2.84 -2.32 -39.11
CA GLN A 275 3.33 -3.24 -38.08
C GLN A 275 4.76 -2.87 -37.67
N PRO A 276 5.22 -3.23 -36.45
CA PRO A 276 6.63 -3.11 -36.10
C PRO A 276 7.51 -3.86 -37.11
N GLY A 277 8.51 -3.18 -37.67
CA GLY A 277 9.36 -3.68 -38.76
C GLY A 277 8.86 -3.36 -40.17
N GLU A 278 7.78 -2.59 -40.29
CA GLU A 278 7.32 -2.01 -41.54
C GLU A 278 7.55 -0.49 -41.57
N ASN A 279 7.73 0.08 -42.76
CA ASN A 279 7.75 1.52 -42.96
C ASN A 279 6.34 2.10 -42.79
N GLY A 280 6.22 3.20 -42.05
CA GLY A 280 4.97 3.88 -41.72
C GLY A 280 4.85 4.16 -40.24
N ASN A 281 3.60 4.32 -39.78
CA ASN A 281 3.27 4.59 -38.38
C ASN A 281 2.60 3.38 -37.74
N SER A 282 3.26 2.77 -36.75
CA SER A 282 2.68 1.70 -35.93
C SER A 282 2.01 2.28 -34.70
N VAL A 283 0.69 2.21 -34.65
CA VAL A 283 -0.07 2.86 -33.57
C VAL A 283 -0.43 1.84 -32.50
N ILE A 284 -0.12 2.13 -31.25
CA ILE A 284 -0.49 1.34 -30.07
C ILE A 284 -1.40 2.18 -29.18
N VAL A 285 -2.59 1.67 -28.88
CA VAL A 285 -3.56 2.31 -28.00
C VAL A 285 -3.60 1.59 -26.65
N GLY A 286 -3.77 2.35 -25.57
CA GLY A 286 -3.82 1.82 -24.20
C GLY A 286 -4.66 2.68 -23.27
N HIS A 287 -5.23 2.08 -22.23
CA HIS A 287 -5.97 2.81 -21.20
C HIS A 287 -5.05 3.64 -20.28
N SER A 288 -5.39 4.91 -20.06
CA SER A 288 -4.75 5.75 -19.03
C SER A 288 -5.40 5.55 -17.68
N ALA A 289 -6.73 5.53 -17.62
CA ALA A 289 -7.49 5.05 -16.48
C ALA A 289 -8.82 4.46 -16.96
N SER A 290 -9.08 3.22 -16.59
CA SER A 290 -10.35 2.54 -16.80
C SER A 290 -10.96 2.19 -15.45
N ASN A 291 -12.28 2.11 -15.39
CA ASN A 291 -12.99 1.82 -14.14
C ASN A 291 -12.49 0.48 -13.55
N ILE A 292 -12.23 0.44 -12.24
CA ILE A 292 -11.81 -0.77 -11.53
C ILE A 292 -12.79 -1.94 -11.70
N PHE A 293 -14.06 -1.65 -11.98
CA PHE A 293 -15.12 -2.63 -12.22
C PHE A 293 -15.20 -3.12 -13.68
N ASN A 294 -14.47 -2.49 -14.61
CA ASN A 294 -14.38 -2.97 -15.99
C ASN A 294 -13.61 -4.29 -16.06
N ARG A 295 -13.83 -5.08 -17.12
CA ARG A 295 -13.10 -6.32 -17.35
C ARG A 295 -11.65 -6.00 -17.74
N GLY A 296 -10.77 -6.98 -17.61
CA GLY A 296 -9.37 -6.85 -17.98
C GLY A 296 -8.42 -6.37 -16.87
N ARG A 297 -7.14 -6.75 -17.02
CA ARG A 297 -6.07 -6.53 -16.03
C ARG A 297 -5.28 -5.23 -16.26
N TYR A 298 -5.39 -4.63 -17.44
CA TYR A 298 -4.51 -3.55 -17.92
C TYR A 298 -5.20 -2.17 -17.94
N LYS A 299 -5.99 -1.88 -16.90
CA LYS A 299 -6.84 -0.68 -16.77
C LYS A 299 -6.08 0.66 -16.74
N PHE A 300 -4.80 0.62 -16.40
CA PHE A 300 -3.93 1.79 -16.25
C PHE A 300 -2.63 1.64 -17.04
N ALA A 301 -2.65 0.82 -18.10
CA ALA A 301 -1.50 0.48 -18.93
C ALA A 301 -0.61 1.67 -19.31
N PHE A 302 -1.23 2.79 -19.72
CA PHE A 302 -0.58 4.03 -20.16
C PHE A 302 -0.88 5.21 -19.22
N SER A 303 -1.22 4.96 -17.96
CA SER A 303 -1.50 6.01 -16.95
C SER A 303 -0.37 7.02 -16.77
N LEU A 304 0.88 6.56 -16.90
CA LEU A 304 2.09 7.36 -16.72
C LEU A 304 2.77 7.75 -18.04
N LEU A 305 2.08 7.60 -19.18
CA LEU A 305 2.67 7.88 -20.49
C LEU A 305 3.11 9.36 -20.64
N ASN A 306 2.47 10.27 -19.90
CA ASN A 306 2.84 11.69 -19.83
C ASN A 306 4.21 11.97 -19.19
N ARG A 307 4.85 10.97 -18.57
CA ARG A 307 6.22 11.08 -18.03
C ARG A 307 7.30 10.90 -19.10
N LEU A 308 6.92 10.46 -20.30
CA LEU A 308 7.86 10.33 -21.41
C LEU A 308 8.22 11.69 -22.00
N THR A 309 9.50 11.87 -22.24
CA THR A 309 10.13 13.07 -22.82
C THR A 309 10.98 12.66 -24.02
N THR A 310 11.29 13.62 -24.89
CA THR A 310 12.20 13.42 -26.02
C THR A 310 13.51 12.76 -25.58
N GLY A 311 13.94 11.74 -26.31
CA GLY A 311 15.13 10.93 -26.00
C GLY A 311 14.82 9.62 -25.26
N ASP A 312 13.66 9.49 -24.61
CA ASP A 312 13.30 8.26 -23.91
C ASP A 312 13.10 7.09 -24.88
N LEU A 313 13.38 5.88 -24.39
CA LEU A 313 13.24 4.66 -25.17
C LEU A 313 11.99 3.87 -24.79
N PHE A 314 11.35 3.28 -25.78
CA PHE A 314 10.39 2.20 -25.60
C PHE A 314 10.60 1.12 -26.65
N TYR A 315 10.10 -0.08 -26.35
CA TYR A 315 10.33 -1.27 -27.16
C TYR A 315 9.01 -1.93 -27.51
N LEU A 316 8.86 -2.34 -28.77
CA LEU A 316 7.79 -3.22 -29.21
C LEU A 316 8.40 -4.57 -29.56
N GLN A 317 7.92 -5.65 -28.93
CA GLN A 317 8.31 -7.01 -29.27
C GLN A 317 7.23 -7.65 -30.14
N LYS A 318 7.66 -8.27 -31.24
CA LYS A 318 6.79 -9.02 -32.13
C LYS A 318 7.59 -10.09 -32.86
N ASN A 319 7.06 -11.31 -32.91
CA ASN A 319 7.66 -12.45 -33.62
C ASN A 319 9.14 -12.71 -33.22
N GLY A 320 9.46 -12.56 -31.93
CA GLY A 320 10.83 -12.73 -31.41
C GLY A 320 11.81 -11.61 -31.76
N VAL A 321 11.34 -10.51 -32.37
CA VAL A 321 12.15 -9.33 -32.68
C VAL A 321 11.76 -8.17 -31.76
N ARG A 322 12.77 -7.47 -31.23
CA ARG A 322 12.60 -6.25 -30.43
C ARG A 322 12.87 -5.03 -31.28
N TYR A 323 11.84 -4.23 -31.51
CA TYR A 323 11.91 -2.94 -32.18
C TYR A 323 12.08 -1.85 -31.13
N THR A 324 13.18 -1.12 -31.19
CA THR A 324 13.54 -0.03 -30.29
C THR A 324 13.15 1.29 -30.93
N TYR A 325 12.41 2.10 -30.18
CA TYR A 325 11.97 3.42 -30.59
C TYR A 325 12.49 4.47 -29.62
N ARG A 326 12.91 5.62 -30.16
CA ARG A 326 13.30 6.81 -29.40
C ARG A 326 12.25 7.89 -29.55
N VAL A 327 11.69 8.34 -28.44
CA VAL A 327 10.68 9.42 -28.41
C VAL A 327 11.29 10.70 -28.97
N TYR A 328 10.58 11.34 -29.90
CA TYR A 328 10.98 12.65 -30.44
C TYR A 328 9.87 13.70 -30.37
N GLN A 329 8.63 13.29 -30.10
CA GLN A 329 7.50 14.20 -30.00
C GLN A 329 6.45 13.70 -29.01
N THR A 330 5.90 14.61 -28.21
CA THR A 330 4.71 14.39 -27.37
C THR A 330 3.73 15.53 -27.62
N LYS A 331 2.43 15.22 -27.79
CA LYS A 331 1.38 16.23 -27.99
C LYS A 331 0.04 15.76 -27.43
N VAL A 332 -0.81 16.73 -27.07
CA VAL A 332 -2.20 16.49 -26.71
C VAL A 332 -3.09 16.92 -27.87
N VAL A 333 -4.02 16.06 -28.29
CA VAL A 333 -4.89 16.27 -29.45
C VAL A 333 -6.35 16.01 -29.12
N LYS A 334 -7.26 16.53 -29.94
CA LYS A 334 -8.69 16.19 -29.85
C LYS A 334 -8.94 14.74 -30.31
N PRO A 335 -9.97 14.05 -29.79
CA PRO A 335 -10.34 12.71 -30.24
C PRO A 335 -10.60 12.64 -31.75
N THR A 336 -11.14 13.71 -32.34
CA THR A 336 -11.42 13.81 -33.78
C THR A 336 -10.17 13.98 -34.65
N GLN A 337 -8.99 14.18 -34.05
CA GLN A 337 -7.75 14.41 -34.79
C GLN A 337 -7.10 13.10 -35.25
N VAL A 338 -7.78 12.38 -36.15
CA VAL A 338 -7.34 11.06 -36.66
C VAL A 338 -6.08 11.11 -37.53
N SER A 339 -5.66 12.30 -37.97
CA SER A 339 -4.38 12.52 -38.67
C SER A 339 -3.14 11.99 -37.94
N VAL A 340 -3.21 11.79 -36.61
CA VAL A 340 -2.12 11.20 -35.84
C VAL A 340 -1.88 9.71 -36.13
N LEU A 341 -2.86 9.03 -36.77
CA LEU A 341 -2.75 7.64 -37.18
C LEU A 341 -2.02 7.47 -38.52
N ALA A 342 -1.97 8.52 -39.33
CA ALA A 342 -1.36 8.50 -40.65
C ALA A 342 0.18 8.32 -40.56
N PRO A 343 0.84 7.90 -41.66
CA PRO A 343 2.29 7.94 -41.77
C PRO A 343 2.84 9.32 -41.40
N GLN A 344 3.95 9.33 -40.67
CA GLN A 344 4.62 10.57 -40.25
C GLN A 344 5.79 10.90 -41.17
N ALA A 345 6.43 12.05 -40.96
CA ALA A 345 7.56 12.50 -41.78
C ALA A 345 8.76 11.53 -41.78
N LYS A 346 8.94 10.75 -40.70
CA LYS A 346 9.99 9.75 -40.59
C LYS A 346 9.51 8.39 -41.13
N PRO A 347 10.39 7.61 -41.79
CA PRO A 347 9.99 6.42 -42.54
C PRO A 347 9.46 5.28 -41.65
N ALA A 348 9.93 5.17 -40.41
CA ALA A 348 9.52 4.13 -39.47
C ALA A 348 9.29 4.73 -38.09
N VAL A 349 8.03 4.83 -37.68
CA VAL A 349 7.62 5.42 -36.40
C VAL A 349 6.63 4.53 -35.68
N ALA A 350 6.59 4.67 -34.36
CA ALA A 350 5.52 4.14 -33.54
C ALA A 350 4.89 5.26 -32.71
N THR A 351 3.57 5.21 -32.60
CA THR A 351 2.77 6.20 -31.87
C THR A 351 2.01 5.51 -30.75
N LEU A 352 2.21 5.98 -29.51
CA LEU A 352 1.49 5.52 -28.33
C LEU A 352 0.36 6.52 -28.02
N ILE A 353 -0.87 6.04 -27.91
CA ILE A 353 -2.05 6.89 -27.69
C ILE A 353 -2.79 6.45 -26.43
N THR A 354 -3.17 7.44 -25.61
CA THR A 354 -4.03 7.25 -24.44
C THR A 354 -4.92 8.46 -24.17
N CYS A 355 -5.84 8.36 -23.22
CA CYS A 355 -6.72 9.47 -22.83
C CYS A 355 -6.00 10.46 -21.92
N ASP A 356 -6.26 11.77 -22.13
CA ASP A 356 -5.67 12.85 -21.34
C ASP A 356 -6.71 13.94 -21.00
N PRO A 357 -6.85 14.34 -19.72
CA PRO A 357 -6.26 13.71 -18.53
C PRO A 357 -6.72 12.25 -18.32
N PRO A 358 -6.03 11.45 -17.48
CA PRO A 358 -6.43 10.08 -17.21
C PRO A 358 -7.90 9.96 -16.76
N GLY A 359 -8.67 9.10 -17.42
CA GLY A 359 -10.09 8.88 -17.12
C GLY A 359 -11.05 9.90 -17.74
N ALA A 360 -10.56 10.90 -18.47
CA ALA A 360 -11.36 11.86 -19.22
C ALA A 360 -11.37 11.55 -20.72
N ASN A 361 -12.50 11.79 -21.40
CA ASN A 361 -12.64 11.50 -22.83
C ASN A 361 -12.26 12.69 -23.72
N SER A 362 -11.93 13.84 -23.12
CA SER A 362 -11.83 15.14 -23.79
C SER A 362 -10.69 15.26 -24.78
N ASN A 363 -9.52 14.68 -24.47
CA ASN A 363 -8.34 14.73 -25.32
C ASN A 363 -7.62 13.37 -25.36
N ARG A 364 -6.60 13.29 -26.21
CA ARG A 364 -5.67 12.16 -26.31
C ARG A 364 -4.25 12.65 -26.15
N LEU A 365 -3.48 11.97 -25.31
CA LEU A 365 -2.03 12.10 -25.28
C LEU A 365 -1.45 11.20 -26.37
N VAL A 366 -0.56 11.77 -27.17
CA VAL A 366 0.12 11.12 -28.29
C VAL A 366 1.62 11.25 -28.07
N VAL A 367 2.31 10.12 -27.94
CA VAL A 367 3.77 10.04 -27.87
C VAL A 367 4.28 9.35 -29.12
N VAL A 368 5.21 9.98 -29.84
CA VAL A 368 5.74 9.49 -31.11
C VAL A 368 7.22 9.20 -30.97
N GLY A 369 7.61 7.99 -31.37
CA GLY A 369 9.00 7.54 -31.41
C GLY A 369 9.44 7.15 -32.81
N GLU A 370 10.71 7.39 -33.11
CA GLU A 370 11.39 6.92 -34.33
C GLU A 370 12.04 5.57 -34.07
N GLN A 371 11.96 4.64 -35.01
CA GLN A 371 12.67 3.36 -34.90
C GLN A 371 14.18 3.60 -35.03
N ILE A 372 14.95 3.08 -34.08
CA ILE A 372 16.43 3.12 -34.10
C ILE A 372 17.07 1.74 -34.19
N SER A 373 16.31 0.67 -33.89
CA SER A 373 16.77 -0.71 -34.03
C SER A 373 15.58 -1.67 -34.18
N PRO A 374 15.66 -2.74 -34.99
CA PRO A 374 16.68 -2.99 -36.03
C PRO A 374 16.74 -1.83 -37.04
N ASP A 375 17.78 -1.78 -37.87
CA ASP A 375 17.97 -0.70 -38.84
C ASP A 375 16.70 -0.46 -39.67
N PRO A 376 16.06 0.72 -39.56
CA PRO A 376 14.81 1.02 -40.26
C PRO A 376 14.97 0.99 -41.79
N GLY A 377 16.18 1.13 -42.34
CA GLY A 377 16.44 0.96 -43.77
C GLY A 377 16.15 -0.44 -44.29
N ARG A 378 16.04 -1.43 -43.41
CA ARG A 378 15.72 -2.83 -43.73
C ARG A 378 14.25 -3.20 -43.48
N ASN A 379 13.42 -2.23 -43.12
CA ASN A 379 12.00 -2.46 -42.89
C ASN A 379 11.27 -2.80 -44.20
N ARG A 380 10.23 -3.63 -44.09
CA ARG A 380 9.34 -3.94 -45.22
C ARG A 380 8.44 -2.75 -45.55
N ALA A 381 7.92 -2.68 -46.77
CA ALA A 381 6.80 -1.79 -47.05
C ALA A 381 5.58 -2.17 -46.18
N ALA A 382 4.83 -1.19 -45.69
CA ALA A 382 3.66 -1.49 -44.86
C ALA A 382 2.53 -2.12 -45.67
N SER A 383 1.93 -3.15 -45.07
CA SER A 383 0.98 -4.03 -45.75
C SER A 383 -0.45 -3.47 -45.87
N GLY A 384 -0.72 -2.23 -45.44
CA GLY A 384 -2.10 -1.69 -45.30
C GLY A 384 -2.31 -0.19 -45.52
N GLN A 385 -1.33 0.55 -46.05
CA GLN A 385 -1.36 2.03 -46.04
C GLN A 385 -2.46 2.69 -46.91
N ASN A 386 -3.09 1.96 -47.83
CA ASN A 386 -4.06 2.56 -48.76
C ASN A 386 -5.51 2.65 -48.24
N LYS A 387 -5.80 2.25 -46.99
CA LYS A 387 -7.17 2.29 -46.44
C LYS A 387 -7.44 3.35 -45.38
N ILE A 388 -6.44 3.84 -44.63
CA ILE A 388 -6.67 4.86 -43.58
C ILE A 388 -7.18 6.18 -44.18
N ALA A 389 -6.82 6.49 -45.44
CA ALA A 389 -7.34 7.66 -46.15
C ALA A 389 -8.83 7.55 -46.55
N THR A 390 -9.42 6.34 -46.51
CA THR A 390 -10.75 6.07 -47.07
C THR A 390 -11.72 5.42 -46.07
N THR A 391 -11.28 5.09 -44.85
CA THR A 391 -12.10 4.38 -43.86
C THR A 391 -12.58 5.35 -42.77
N THR A 392 -13.89 5.31 -42.51
CA THR A 392 -14.75 6.16 -41.66
C THR A 392 -14.38 6.15 -40.17
N THR A 393 -13.11 6.40 -39.82
CA THR A 393 -12.73 6.62 -38.42
C THR A 393 -12.93 8.09 -38.09
N GLU A 394 -14.08 8.43 -37.51
CA GLU A 394 -14.39 9.82 -37.13
C GLU A 394 -13.67 10.27 -35.84
N SER A 395 -13.23 9.32 -35.00
CA SER A 395 -12.59 9.61 -33.72
C SER A 395 -11.62 8.51 -33.25
N LEU A 396 -10.60 8.92 -32.51
CA LEU A 396 -9.65 8.07 -31.79
C LEU A 396 -10.33 7.33 -30.61
N PRO A 397 -9.90 6.09 -30.30
CA PRO A 397 -10.53 5.29 -29.26
C PRO A 397 -10.57 5.94 -27.89
N GLY A 398 -11.68 5.76 -27.17
CA GLY A 398 -11.92 6.36 -25.87
C GLY A 398 -11.54 5.46 -24.69
N PRO A 399 -11.80 5.91 -23.45
CA PRO A 399 -11.78 4.99 -22.33
C PRO A 399 -13.01 4.09 -22.37
N ALA A 400 -12.92 2.96 -21.68
CA ALA A 400 -14.01 2.01 -21.59
C ALA A 400 -15.28 2.66 -21.00
N PRO A 401 -16.48 2.22 -21.41
CA PRO A 401 -17.73 2.78 -20.91
C PRO A 401 -17.80 2.69 -19.38
N SER A 402 -18.34 3.74 -18.78
CA SER A 402 -18.58 3.80 -17.34
C SER A 402 -19.66 2.79 -16.92
N LEU A 403 -19.69 2.41 -15.63
CA LEU A 403 -20.78 1.58 -15.10
C LEU A 403 -22.15 2.23 -15.31
N TRP A 404 -22.25 3.54 -15.08
CA TRP A 404 -23.49 4.29 -15.26
C TRP A 404 -23.96 4.29 -16.72
N SER A 405 -23.06 4.47 -17.69
CA SER A 405 -23.43 4.38 -19.11
C SER A 405 -23.90 2.97 -19.50
N ARG A 406 -23.34 1.92 -18.91
CA ARG A 406 -23.80 0.55 -19.16
C ARG A 406 -25.19 0.29 -18.56
N ILE A 407 -25.45 0.83 -17.37
CA ILE A 407 -26.74 0.75 -16.70
C ILE A 407 -27.79 1.54 -17.49
N VAL A 408 -27.50 2.78 -17.87
CA VAL A 408 -28.44 3.62 -18.64
C VAL A 408 -28.75 2.99 -20.00
N ASN A 409 -27.73 2.50 -20.72
CA ASN A 409 -27.96 1.82 -22.01
C ASN A 409 -28.82 0.57 -21.86
N TRP A 410 -28.70 -0.18 -20.76
CA TRP A 410 -29.56 -1.33 -20.46
C TRP A 410 -31.04 -0.97 -20.27
N PHE A 411 -31.35 0.29 -19.95
CA PHE A 411 -32.73 0.78 -19.84
C PHE A 411 -33.25 1.45 -21.12
N THR A 412 -32.39 1.73 -22.10
CA THR A 412 -32.76 2.43 -23.34
C THR A 412 -32.74 1.55 -24.59
N ASP A 413 -32.15 0.36 -24.50
CA ASP A 413 -32.27 -0.74 -25.48
C ASP A 413 -33.40 -1.71 -25.07
#